data_AF-A0A4V2SPD6-F1
#
_entry.id   AF-A0A4V2SPD6-F1
#
_cell.length_a   1.000
_cell.length_b   1.000
_cell.length_c   1.000
_cell.angle_alpha   90.00
_cell.angle_beta   90.00
_cell.angle_gamma   90.00
#
_symmetry.space_group_name_H-M   'P 1'
#
loop_
_entity.id
_entity.type
_entity.pdbx_description
1 polymer ?
#
loop_
_entity_poly.entity_id
_entity_poly.type
_entity_poly.pdbx_seq_one_letter_code
_entity_poly.pdbx_strand_id
1 'polypeptide(L)'
;MDRLWGWGGPRQTFEAFSGAAFDGRRLYFFGGGHHHYRGNDLKVFDLKTFAWSRPYDPSYVTDEAFVAARRYVPRHGPRSLHTYDGIIYVPTTNALYMWAHYARHAWKFDIALFEATGDPWKAWQILPDPPNKDSQRLHLHMTALMPDGRVLLVRQGRGRGAMIFDPKTETYSAPGPTNASYTSLAWAPVTGRAYTFRQGRIDSYAADGTDFREGVAQVPTAFGSTQIMDQSGVAYDPTSRRLVFWPGGRVTWTWDPVEDHWTRFPNTDGPAPQSVLPEKPKVFSKFIHIPQVNAFVAMARPEDGLWVYRLPDEDTLANTMADKKRALQAQGFECADTVNGWTCPNLQKQVAQGRVVKGVYRQCARVDGPVEFNGARLENRVCGSKAALIARDGADIRNVHIQDITIGINGACIRWAGGSVRVNRVTCRGADMGLLGRGDRIEISDSVFESTLDHGKNYGHVLYLVSGSEAVIRNTRIADPGNEGHVLKTGMQRTVVENSDLAGGERAYSRVVDAFNGGVLILRDTDLTVGADGGNGDLIGYGGEMRTRFDDNRLVVDGGVLDCSAGRTYHTVHTWPDRLRRPAMDWRPEAVVGCPRVPRR
;
A
#
# COMPACT_ATOMS: atom_id res chain seq x y z
N MET A 1 17.13 17.17 17.87
CA MET A 1 15.93 16.42 17.45
C MET A 1 16.28 15.08 16.81
N ASP A 2 17.38 14.98 16.04
CA ASP A 2 17.84 13.77 15.33
C ASP A 2 18.03 12.53 16.21
N ARG A 3 18.46 12.71 17.48
CA ARG A 3 18.66 11.59 18.41
C ARG A 3 17.37 10.88 18.82
N LEU A 4 16.23 11.58 18.82
CA LEU A 4 14.92 11.03 19.23
C LEU A 4 14.17 10.42 18.05
N TRP A 5 14.27 11.04 16.88
CA TRP A 5 13.53 10.60 15.69
C TRP A 5 14.07 9.28 15.13
N GLY A 6 15.32 8.93 15.41
CA GLY A 6 15.95 7.82 14.70
C GLY A 6 16.02 8.16 13.21
N TRP A 7 16.02 7.14 12.35
CA TRP A 7 16.07 7.38 10.90
C TRP A 7 14.70 7.45 10.22
N GLY A 8 13.61 7.06 10.89
CA GLY A 8 12.26 7.03 10.29
C GLY A 8 11.20 7.87 11.01
N GLY A 9 11.51 8.41 12.19
CA GLY A 9 10.65 9.35 12.90
C GLY A 9 9.40 8.71 13.53
N PRO A 10 8.52 9.52 14.15
CA PRO A 10 7.35 9.05 14.91
C PRO A 10 6.37 8.16 14.13
N ARG A 11 6.34 8.25 12.78
CA ARG A 11 5.54 7.36 11.92
C ARG A 11 5.85 5.87 12.18
N GLN A 12 7.08 5.57 12.56
CA GLN A 12 7.55 4.20 12.75
C GLN A 12 6.97 3.52 13.99
N THR A 13 6.29 4.27 14.87
CA THR A 13 5.43 3.69 15.92
C THR A 13 4.34 2.78 15.35
N PHE A 14 3.90 3.01 14.10
CA PHE A 14 2.86 2.20 13.45
C PHE A 14 3.42 1.11 12.52
N GLU A 15 4.62 1.32 11.94
CA GLU A 15 5.14 0.47 10.86
C GLU A 15 6.26 -0.50 11.28
N ALA A 16 7.07 -0.13 12.25
CA ALA A 16 8.30 -0.84 12.60
C ALA A 16 8.03 -2.00 13.55
N PHE A 17 7.26 -2.98 13.07
CA PHE A 17 6.92 -4.22 13.76
C PHE A 17 6.23 -3.97 15.11
N SER A 18 5.18 -3.15 15.09
CA SER A 18 4.42 -2.76 16.27
C SER A 18 2.98 -3.26 16.24
N GLY A 19 2.38 -3.37 17.43
CA GLY A 19 0.97 -3.66 17.63
C GLY A 19 0.18 -2.50 18.23
N ALA A 20 -1.05 -2.81 18.61
CA ALA A 20 -1.92 -1.95 19.38
C ALA A 20 -2.62 -2.70 20.52
N ALA A 21 -3.09 -1.95 21.50
CA ALA A 21 -4.00 -2.43 22.54
C ALA A 21 -5.29 -1.59 22.53
N PHE A 22 -6.39 -2.17 23.00
CA PHE A 22 -7.71 -1.54 22.99
C PHE A 22 -8.41 -1.68 24.34
N ASP A 23 -8.86 -0.55 24.89
CA ASP A 23 -9.52 -0.52 26.21
C ASP A 23 -11.06 -0.56 26.15
N GLY A 24 -11.64 -0.75 24.97
CA GLY A 24 -13.09 -0.60 24.75
C GLY A 24 -13.50 0.75 24.16
N ARG A 25 -12.58 1.73 24.10
CA ARG A 25 -12.78 3.06 23.50
C ARG A 25 -11.55 3.59 22.75
N ARG A 26 -10.36 3.44 23.33
CA ARG A 26 -9.10 4.02 22.90
C ARG A 26 -8.17 2.93 22.38
N LEU A 27 -7.53 3.21 21.25
CA LEU A 27 -6.45 2.42 20.66
C LEU A 27 -5.11 2.99 21.12
N TYR A 28 -4.26 2.16 21.68
CA TYR A 28 -2.94 2.53 22.19
C TYR A 28 -1.86 1.91 21.32
N PHE A 29 -0.96 2.75 20.80
CA PHE A 29 0.18 2.32 20.00
C PHE A 29 1.48 2.68 20.69
N PHE A 30 2.40 1.71 20.70
CA PHE A 30 3.76 1.87 21.21
C PHE A 30 4.73 1.06 20.35
N GLY A 31 5.90 1.62 20.09
CA GLY A 31 6.96 0.94 19.34
C GLY A 31 7.75 1.85 18.42
N GLY A 32 8.44 1.24 17.46
CA GLY A 32 9.43 1.91 16.61
C GLY A 32 10.74 1.12 16.51
N GLY A 33 10.63 -0.21 16.41
CA GLY A 33 11.77 -1.12 16.52
C GLY A 33 12.90 -0.88 15.50
N HIS A 34 14.03 -1.57 15.69
CA HIS A 34 15.29 -1.30 14.95
C HIS A 34 15.80 0.15 15.06
N HIS A 35 15.42 0.91 16.09
CA HIS A 35 15.74 2.34 16.22
C HIS A 35 15.14 3.23 15.13
N HIS A 36 14.09 2.75 14.45
CA HIS A 36 13.34 3.52 13.47
C HIS A 36 12.68 4.75 14.10
N TYR A 37 12.22 4.61 15.34
CA TYR A 37 11.84 5.68 16.24
C TYR A 37 12.35 5.39 17.64
N ARG A 38 12.90 6.41 18.33
CA ARG A 38 13.53 6.22 19.65
C ARG A 38 12.72 6.85 20.80
N GLY A 39 11.59 7.50 20.49
CA GLY A 39 10.65 7.97 21.52
C GLY A 39 9.93 6.81 22.20
N ASN A 40 9.37 7.09 23.37
CA ASN A 40 8.60 6.16 24.19
C ASN A 40 7.27 6.75 24.67
N ASP A 41 6.75 7.68 23.88
CA ASP A 41 5.40 8.20 24.01
C ASP A 41 4.37 7.21 23.46
N LEU A 42 3.21 7.18 24.10
CA LEU A 42 2.04 6.49 23.59
C LEU A 42 1.37 7.35 22.52
N LYS A 43 0.91 6.71 21.43
CA LYS A 43 -0.06 7.34 20.52
C LYS A 43 -1.42 6.75 20.84
N VAL A 44 -2.42 7.62 21.00
CA VAL A 44 -3.77 7.20 21.38
C VAL A 44 -4.76 7.71 20.34
N PHE A 45 -5.59 6.82 19.82
CA PHE A 45 -6.75 7.20 19.03
C PHE A 45 -8.03 6.91 19.81
N ASP A 46 -8.85 7.93 20.03
CA ASP A 46 -10.11 7.78 20.75
C ASP A 46 -11.28 7.59 19.77
N LEU A 47 -11.92 6.42 19.79
CA LEU A 47 -13.05 6.11 18.90
C LEU A 47 -14.31 6.93 19.20
N LYS A 48 -14.39 7.62 20.34
CA LYS A 48 -15.51 8.51 20.66
C LYS A 48 -15.36 9.88 19.99
N THR A 49 -14.14 10.42 19.97
CA THR A 49 -13.87 11.77 19.45
C THR A 49 -13.24 11.76 18.05
N PHE A 50 -12.82 10.59 17.56
CA PHE A 50 -12.05 10.41 16.33
C PHE A 50 -10.76 11.23 16.28
N ALA A 51 -10.16 11.47 17.45
CA ALA A 51 -8.98 12.29 17.59
C ALA A 51 -7.75 11.47 17.99
N TRP A 52 -6.62 11.83 17.37
CA TRP A 52 -5.31 11.41 17.82
C TRP A 52 -4.83 12.28 18.97
N SER A 53 -4.19 11.66 19.94
CA SER A 53 -3.48 12.35 21.00
C SER A 53 -2.15 11.66 21.30
N ARG A 54 -1.26 12.44 21.89
CA ARG A 54 0.00 11.98 22.47
C ARG A 54 0.02 12.49 23.90
N PRO A 55 -0.40 11.67 24.88
CA PRO A 55 -0.75 12.14 26.22
C PRO A 55 0.44 12.69 27.02
N TYR A 56 1.67 12.38 26.60
CA TYR A 56 2.89 12.89 27.24
C TYR A 56 4.06 12.96 26.24
N ASP A 57 5.07 13.77 26.57
CA ASP A 57 6.34 13.87 25.82
C ASP A 57 7.25 12.66 26.07
N PRO A 58 7.91 12.13 25.03
CA PRO A 58 8.85 11.04 25.22
C PRO A 58 10.03 11.49 26.09
N SER A 59 10.56 10.57 26.88
CA SER A 59 11.75 10.82 27.69
C SER A 59 12.94 11.17 26.79
N TYR A 60 13.81 12.07 27.28
CA TYR A 60 15.11 12.29 26.66
C TYR A 60 15.89 10.98 26.54
N VAL A 61 16.65 10.86 25.45
CA VAL A 61 17.36 9.64 25.06
C VAL A 61 18.83 9.78 25.46
N THR A 62 19.31 8.86 26.29
CA THR A 62 20.71 8.74 26.73
C THR A 62 21.49 7.73 25.88
N ASP A 63 22.81 7.75 26.02
CA ASP A 63 23.69 6.73 25.44
C ASP A 63 23.82 5.58 26.44
N GLU A 64 23.23 4.42 26.15
CA GLU A 64 23.50 3.22 26.93
C GLU A 64 23.68 2.01 26.00
N ALA A 65 24.94 1.56 25.90
CA ALA A 65 25.33 0.43 25.07
C ALA A 65 24.74 -0.87 25.64
N PHE A 66 24.10 -1.65 24.77
CA PHE A 66 23.68 -3.02 25.09
C PHE A 66 24.10 -3.97 23.97
N VAL A 67 25.17 -4.72 24.25
CA VAL A 67 25.96 -5.61 23.35
C VAL A 67 26.60 -4.80 22.21
N ALA A 68 27.84 -5.12 21.81
CA ALA A 68 28.77 -4.54 20.80
C ALA A 68 28.37 -3.38 19.83
N ALA A 69 27.10 -3.07 19.61
CA ALA A 69 26.57 -1.88 18.94
C ALA A 69 26.03 -0.84 19.95
N ARG A 70 26.43 0.43 19.80
CA ARG A 70 25.85 1.56 20.55
C ARG A 70 24.33 1.62 20.31
N ARG A 71 23.54 1.59 21.38
CA ARG A 71 22.07 1.74 21.34
C ARG A 71 21.66 2.94 22.18
N TYR A 72 20.59 3.58 21.75
CA TYR A 72 20.00 4.75 22.39
C TYR A 72 18.85 4.30 23.28
N VAL A 73 18.85 4.71 24.55
CA VAL A 73 17.86 4.27 25.57
C VAL A 73 17.20 5.50 26.20
N PRO A 74 15.87 5.52 26.42
CA PRO A 74 15.25 6.61 27.15
C PRO A 74 15.70 6.64 28.61
N ARG A 75 15.88 7.84 29.18
CA ARG A 75 16.21 8.04 30.59
C ARG A 75 15.17 7.43 31.54
N HIS A 76 13.89 7.50 31.16
CA HIS A 76 12.76 6.97 31.93
C HIS A 76 11.86 6.11 31.05
N GLY A 77 11.27 5.06 31.64
CA GLY A 77 10.29 4.20 30.99
C GLY A 77 10.87 3.21 29.95
N PRO A 78 10.00 2.50 29.22
CA PRO A 78 10.42 1.54 28.20
C PRO A 78 11.09 2.23 27.02
N ARG A 79 12.04 1.53 26.37
CA ARG A 79 12.51 1.93 25.04
C ARG A 79 11.54 1.47 23.96
N SER A 80 11.45 2.22 22.87
CA SER A 80 10.74 1.77 21.67
C SER A 80 11.37 0.50 21.08
N LEU A 81 10.54 -0.51 20.84
CA LEU A 81 10.93 -1.86 20.42
C LEU A 81 9.91 -2.46 19.45
N HIS A 82 10.18 -3.68 18.98
CA HIS A 82 9.21 -4.45 18.23
C HIS A 82 8.15 -5.00 19.18
N THR A 83 7.00 -4.32 19.27
CA THR A 83 5.89 -4.76 20.13
C THR A 83 5.08 -5.89 19.50
N TYR A 84 5.00 -5.97 18.16
CA TYR A 84 4.21 -7.01 17.46
C TYR A 84 2.84 -7.24 18.13
N ASP A 85 2.48 -8.48 18.49
CA ASP A 85 1.25 -8.83 19.21
C ASP A 85 1.44 -8.86 20.75
N GLY A 86 2.57 -8.37 21.24
CA GLY A 86 2.99 -8.42 22.63
C GLY A 86 2.54 -7.23 23.48
N ILE A 87 1.58 -6.43 23.01
CA ILE A 87 0.96 -5.35 23.78
C ILE A 87 -0.54 -5.61 23.90
N ILE A 88 -1.08 -5.54 25.11
CA ILE A 88 -2.48 -5.84 25.40
C ILE A 88 -3.02 -4.97 26.53
N TYR A 89 -4.31 -4.64 26.48
CA TYR A 89 -5.04 -4.02 27.59
C TYR A 89 -5.72 -5.10 28.42
N VAL A 90 -5.66 -4.95 29.75
CA VAL A 90 -6.32 -5.85 30.69
C VAL A 90 -7.35 -5.06 31.52
N PRO A 91 -8.66 -5.34 31.35
CA PRO A 91 -9.71 -4.61 32.04
C PRO A 91 -9.65 -4.68 33.57
N THR A 92 -9.28 -5.84 34.13
CA THR A 92 -9.31 -6.06 35.58
C THR A 92 -8.33 -5.21 36.38
N THR A 93 -7.27 -4.72 35.73
CA THR A 93 -6.26 -3.83 36.34
C THR A 93 -6.23 -2.46 35.69
N ASN A 94 -7.08 -2.21 34.68
CA ASN A 94 -7.09 -1.00 33.86
C ASN A 94 -5.68 -0.58 33.41
N ALA A 95 -4.92 -1.51 32.84
CA ALA A 95 -3.52 -1.29 32.49
C ALA A 95 -3.16 -1.92 31.14
N LEU A 96 -2.15 -1.33 30.49
CA LEU A 96 -1.48 -1.92 29.34
C LEU A 96 -0.32 -2.79 29.81
N TYR A 97 -0.16 -3.97 29.24
CA TYR A 97 0.98 -4.85 29.49
C TYR A 97 1.74 -5.06 28.18
N MET A 98 3.07 -5.10 28.26
CA MET A 98 3.96 -5.12 27.10
C MET A 98 5.15 -6.07 27.26
N TRP A 99 5.23 -7.06 26.38
CA TRP A 99 6.31 -8.04 26.22
C TRP A 99 6.97 -7.93 24.84
N ALA A 100 7.72 -6.85 24.64
CA ALA A 100 8.34 -6.56 23.35
C ALA A 100 9.59 -7.42 23.07
N HIS A 101 9.82 -7.72 21.78
CA HIS A 101 11.01 -8.44 21.34
C HIS A 101 12.28 -7.62 21.63
N TYR A 102 13.35 -8.30 22.08
CA TYR A 102 14.61 -7.68 22.49
C TYR A 102 14.50 -6.70 23.67
N ALA A 103 13.38 -6.68 24.40
CA ALA A 103 13.24 -5.87 25.60
C ALA A 103 14.08 -6.42 26.74
N ARG A 104 14.56 -5.51 27.61
CA ARG A 104 15.25 -5.92 28.85
C ARG A 104 14.23 -6.38 29.89
N HIS A 105 13.07 -5.74 29.93
CA HIS A 105 12.00 -5.97 30.89
C HIS A 105 10.66 -6.00 30.17
N ALA A 106 9.71 -6.71 30.76
CA ALA A 106 8.31 -6.52 30.46
C ALA A 106 7.82 -5.28 31.21
N TRP A 107 6.82 -4.61 30.65
CA TRP A 107 6.35 -3.33 31.17
C TRP A 107 4.84 -3.34 31.37
N LYS A 108 4.40 -2.61 32.37
CA LYS A 108 3.02 -2.25 32.63
C LYS A 108 2.89 -0.73 32.54
N PHE A 109 1.80 -0.25 31.96
CA PHE A 109 1.37 1.14 32.03
C PHE A 109 0.02 1.20 32.75
N ASP A 110 0.02 1.69 33.98
CA ASP A 110 -1.17 1.86 34.80
C ASP A 110 -1.93 3.11 34.37
N ILE A 111 -3.07 2.93 33.69
CA ILE A 111 -3.85 4.03 33.12
C ILE A 111 -4.48 4.86 34.23
N ALA A 112 -5.02 4.22 35.28
CA ALA A 112 -5.65 4.91 36.39
C ALA A 112 -4.63 5.78 37.14
N LEU A 113 -3.42 5.25 37.38
CA LEU A 113 -2.34 6.01 38.01
C LEU A 113 -1.88 7.19 37.13
N PHE A 114 -1.81 7.00 35.82
CA PHE A 114 -1.51 8.09 34.89
C PHE A 114 -2.59 9.18 34.93
N GLU A 115 -3.86 8.81 34.84
CA GLU A 115 -4.99 9.76 34.89
C GLU A 115 -5.05 10.51 36.23
N ALA A 116 -4.68 9.88 37.34
CA ALA A 116 -4.65 10.50 38.66
C ALA A 116 -3.46 11.45 38.89
N THR A 117 -2.31 11.19 38.26
CA THR A 117 -1.06 11.90 38.57
C THR A 117 -0.55 12.81 37.45
N GLY A 118 -0.95 12.56 36.20
CA GLY A 118 -0.38 13.17 35.01
C GLY A 118 1.09 12.77 34.74
N ASP A 119 1.70 11.90 35.55
CA ASP A 119 3.11 11.52 35.46
C ASP A 119 3.26 10.15 34.77
N PRO A 120 3.70 10.10 33.50
CA PRO A 120 3.83 8.85 32.78
C PRO A 120 4.89 7.93 33.38
N TRP A 121 5.88 8.48 34.09
CA TRP A 121 7.01 7.71 34.61
C TRP A 121 6.68 7.02 35.94
N LYS A 122 5.60 7.43 36.61
CA LYS A 122 4.97 6.66 37.71
C LYS A 122 4.08 5.54 37.18
N ALA A 123 3.40 5.80 36.06
CA ALA A 123 2.51 4.84 35.43
C ALA A 123 3.26 3.68 34.75
N TRP A 124 4.43 3.94 34.16
CA TRP A 124 5.31 2.90 33.62
C TRP A 124 6.03 2.14 34.73
N GLN A 125 5.75 0.85 34.83
CA GLN A 125 6.31 -0.05 35.85
C GLN A 125 6.97 -1.26 35.19
N ILE A 126 8.10 -1.69 35.73
CA ILE A 126 8.78 -2.93 35.32
C ILE A 126 8.04 -4.10 35.94
N LEU A 127 7.69 -5.08 35.11
CA LEU A 127 7.12 -6.34 35.57
C LEU A 127 8.22 -7.35 35.94
N PRO A 128 7.89 -8.35 36.77
CA PRO A 128 8.74 -9.51 36.94
C PRO A 128 9.09 -10.16 35.60
N ASP A 129 10.30 -10.72 35.51
CA ASP A 129 10.75 -11.40 34.31
C ASP A 129 9.98 -12.72 34.11
N PRO A 130 9.54 -13.04 32.87
CA PRO A 130 8.90 -14.31 32.60
C PRO A 130 9.91 -15.46 32.73
N PRO A 131 9.49 -16.67 33.15
CA PRO A 131 10.39 -17.81 33.40
C PRO A 131 11.21 -18.27 32.18
N ASN A 132 10.78 -17.92 30.97
CA ASN A 132 11.43 -18.29 29.71
C ASN A 132 12.35 -17.21 29.14
N LYS A 133 12.62 -16.15 29.91
CA LYS A 133 13.53 -15.07 29.51
C LYS A 133 14.96 -15.61 29.45
N ASP A 134 15.65 -15.37 28.33
CA ASP A 134 17.09 -15.59 28.26
C ASP A 134 17.79 -14.56 29.15
N SER A 135 18.97 -14.87 29.69
CA SER A 135 19.71 -14.06 30.69
C SER A 135 19.88 -12.56 30.37
N GLN A 136 19.63 -12.16 29.12
CA GLN A 136 19.82 -10.79 28.64
C GLN A 136 18.58 -10.13 28.02
N ARG A 137 17.55 -10.86 27.57
CA ARG A 137 16.45 -10.26 26.78
C ARG A 137 15.18 -11.09 26.72
N LEU A 138 14.06 -10.40 26.51
CA LEU A 138 12.78 -11.00 26.16
C LEU A 138 12.71 -11.39 24.68
N HIS A 139 12.12 -12.56 24.44
CA HIS A 139 11.60 -12.95 23.14
C HIS A 139 10.22 -12.31 22.91
N LEU A 140 9.80 -12.24 21.65
CA LEU A 140 8.45 -11.83 21.32
C LEU A 140 7.44 -12.76 21.99
N HIS A 141 6.40 -12.20 22.61
CA HIS A 141 5.20 -12.93 22.99
C HIS A 141 3.99 -12.45 22.16
N MET A 142 3.19 -13.39 21.69
CA MET A 142 1.81 -13.12 21.27
C MET A 142 0.90 -13.21 22.48
N THR A 143 -0.17 -12.42 22.50
CA THR A 143 -1.02 -12.26 23.68
C THR A 143 -2.47 -12.53 23.35
N ALA A 144 -3.18 -13.22 24.24
CA ALA A 144 -4.62 -13.35 24.17
C ALA A 144 -5.24 -13.18 25.56
N LEU A 145 -6.21 -12.26 25.66
CA LEU A 145 -6.99 -12.06 26.88
C LEU A 145 -8.04 -13.18 27.00
N MET A 146 -8.04 -13.88 28.12
CA MET A 146 -9.03 -14.91 28.42
C MET A 146 -10.22 -14.32 29.19
N PRO A 147 -11.40 -14.98 29.18
CA PRO A 147 -12.61 -14.47 29.83
C PRO A 147 -12.48 -14.24 31.34
N ASP A 148 -11.56 -14.94 32.00
CA ASP A 148 -11.29 -14.79 33.44
C ASP A 148 -10.34 -13.62 33.77
N GLY A 149 -9.89 -12.88 32.75
CA GLY A 149 -9.00 -11.73 32.89
C GLY A 149 -7.51 -12.09 32.88
N ARG A 150 -7.14 -13.36 32.82
CA ARG A 150 -5.73 -13.77 32.67
C ARG A 150 -5.30 -13.66 31.20
N VAL A 151 -3.99 -13.58 30.99
CA VAL A 151 -3.40 -13.41 29.65
C VAL A 151 -2.62 -14.66 29.28
N LEU A 152 -2.97 -15.31 28.18
CA LEU A 152 -2.12 -16.33 27.56
C LEU A 152 -1.01 -15.63 26.78
N LEU A 153 0.23 -15.94 27.15
CA LEU A 153 1.45 -15.50 26.49
C LEU A 153 2.05 -16.66 25.71
N VAL A 154 2.27 -16.48 24.43
CA VAL A 154 2.93 -17.48 23.58
C VAL A 154 4.25 -16.91 23.09
N ARG A 155 5.37 -17.49 23.50
CA ARG A 155 6.70 -17.09 23.01
C ARG A 155 6.90 -17.51 21.55
N GLN A 156 7.50 -16.63 20.76
CA GLN A 156 8.00 -16.93 19.42
C GLN A 156 9.10 -18.02 19.45
N GLY A 157 9.10 -18.88 18.43
CA GLY A 157 10.02 -20.00 18.28
C GLY A 157 9.46 -21.33 18.80
N ARG A 158 10.21 -22.41 18.59
CA ARG A 158 9.88 -23.76 19.03
C ARG A 158 10.52 -24.06 20.39
N GLY A 159 9.78 -24.65 21.31
CA GLY A 159 10.31 -25.09 22.62
C GLY A 159 9.27 -25.00 23.73
N ARG A 160 9.69 -24.52 24.91
CA ARG A 160 8.78 -24.20 26.02
C ARG A 160 8.66 -22.68 26.18
N GLY A 161 7.43 -22.17 26.13
CA GLY A 161 7.19 -20.73 26.19
C GLY A 161 5.73 -20.28 26.05
N ALA A 162 4.76 -21.19 26.04
CA ALA A 162 3.37 -20.81 26.28
C ALA A 162 3.14 -20.72 27.79
N MET A 163 2.54 -19.66 28.32
CA MET A 163 2.35 -19.47 29.75
C MET A 163 1.15 -18.56 30.05
N ILE A 164 0.64 -18.64 31.27
CA ILE A 164 -0.43 -17.78 31.76
C ILE A 164 0.18 -16.70 32.64
N PHE A 165 -0.15 -15.45 32.33
CA PHE A 165 0.13 -14.31 33.17
C PHE A 165 -1.12 -13.90 33.93
N ASP A 166 -1.02 -13.84 35.26
CA ASP A 166 -2.06 -13.30 36.12
C ASP A 166 -1.77 -11.82 36.38
N PRO A 167 -2.61 -10.89 35.88
CA PRO A 167 -2.39 -9.46 36.03
C PRO A 167 -2.62 -8.94 37.46
N LYS A 168 -3.37 -9.67 38.30
CA LYS A 168 -3.67 -9.25 39.68
C LYS A 168 -2.50 -9.51 40.61
N THR A 169 -1.80 -10.63 40.41
CA THR A 169 -0.62 -11.01 41.20
C THR A 169 0.69 -10.71 40.48
N GLU A 170 0.63 -10.33 39.20
CA GLU A 170 1.78 -10.10 38.31
C GLU A 170 2.73 -11.32 38.22
N THR A 171 2.16 -12.53 38.28
CA THR A 171 2.90 -13.81 38.25
C THR A 171 2.68 -14.59 36.96
N TYR A 172 3.64 -15.44 36.63
CA TYR A 172 3.59 -16.35 35.47
C TYR A 172 3.45 -17.81 35.90
N SER A 173 2.71 -18.59 35.11
CA SER A 173 2.73 -20.05 35.21
C SER A 173 4.04 -20.64 34.68
N ALA A 174 4.27 -21.93 34.94
CA ALA A 174 5.34 -22.66 34.29
C ALA A 174 5.13 -22.68 32.76
N PRO A 175 6.19 -22.58 31.94
CA PRO A 175 6.07 -22.55 30.49
C PRO A 175 5.71 -23.93 29.93
N GLY A 176 4.62 -24.03 29.18
CA GLY A 176 4.26 -25.19 28.37
C GLY A 176 4.81 -25.12 26.92
N PRO A 177 4.45 -26.08 26.07
CA PRO A 177 4.96 -26.19 24.70
C PRO A 177 4.56 -25.01 23.83
N THR A 178 5.44 -24.61 22.91
CA THR A 178 5.16 -23.57 21.90
C THR A 178 5.87 -23.85 20.58
N ASN A 179 5.25 -23.42 19.49
CA ASN A 179 5.88 -23.25 18.19
C ASN A 179 5.17 -22.12 17.43
N ALA A 180 5.65 -20.89 17.60
CA ALA A 180 4.99 -19.72 17.02
C ALA A 180 5.92 -18.87 16.15
N SER A 181 5.34 -18.16 15.18
CA SER A 181 6.01 -17.24 14.26
C SER A 181 5.71 -15.78 14.62
N TYR A 182 6.07 -14.83 13.76
CA TYR A 182 5.67 -13.42 13.89
C TYR A 182 4.23 -13.26 13.41
N THR A 183 3.27 -13.33 14.32
CA THR A 183 1.84 -13.38 14.00
C THR A 183 1.02 -12.87 15.21
N SER A 184 -0.30 -13.03 15.17
CA SER A 184 -1.22 -12.67 16.26
C SER A 184 -1.91 -13.89 16.85
N LEU A 185 -2.35 -13.74 18.10
CA LEU A 185 -3.07 -14.76 18.84
C LEU A 185 -4.48 -14.25 19.19
N ALA A 186 -5.50 -15.06 18.94
CA ALA A 186 -6.88 -14.73 19.32
C ALA A 186 -7.51 -15.86 20.13
N TRP A 187 -8.20 -15.49 21.21
CA TRP A 187 -9.00 -16.40 22.02
C TRP A 187 -10.36 -16.66 21.36
N ALA A 188 -10.76 -17.93 21.20
CA ALA A 188 -12.09 -18.31 20.75
C ALA A 188 -12.86 -19.01 21.90
N PRO A 189 -13.83 -18.33 22.53
CA PRO A 189 -14.62 -18.89 23.63
C PRO A 189 -15.34 -20.19 23.27
N VAL A 190 -15.76 -20.36 22.02
CA VAL A 190 -16.54 -21.52 21.56
C VAL A 190 -15.79 -22.85 21.63
N THR A 191 -14.47 -22.81 21.60
CA THR A 191 -13.62 -24.01 21.77
C THR A 191 -12.79 -23.97 23.05
N GLY A 192 -12.76 -22.84 23.76
CA GLY A 192 -11.91 -22.65 24.94
C GLY A 192 -10.42 -22.68 24.63
N ARG A 193 -10.03 -22.25 23.43
CA ARG A 193 -8.64 -22.27 22.95
C ARG A 193 -8.25 -20.95 22.29
N ALA A 194 -6.95 -20.68 22.25
CA ALA A 194 -6.38 -19.60 21.46
C ALA A 194 -5.80 -20.13 20.15
N TYR A 195 -5.85 -19.32 19.10
CA TYR A 195 -5.47 -19.70 17.75
C TYR A 195 -4.53 -18.69 17.13
N THR A 196 -3.59 -19.20 16.35
CA THR A 196 -2.58 -18.40 15.64
C THR A 196 -2.38 -18.93 14.24
N PHE A 197 -2.04 -18.05 13.30
CA PHE A 197 -1.67 -18.43 11.94
C PHE A 197 -0.16 -18.59 11.79
N ARG A 198 0.29 -19.64 11.09
CA ARG A 198 1.70 -19.85 10.75
C ARG A 198 1.85 -20.63 9.44
N GLN A 199 2.44 -20.03 8.40
CA GLN A 199 2.81 -20.76 7.16
C GLN A 199 1.64 -21.52 6.48
N GLY A 200 0.47 -20.92 6.41
CA GLY A 200 -0.70 -21.51 5.73
C GLY A 200 -1.58 -22.41 6.59
N ARG A 201 -1.29 -22.52 7.89
CA ARG A 201 -2.04 -23.33 8.84
C ARG A 201 -2.39 -22.56 10.09
N ILE A 202 -3.42 -23.06 10.78
CA ILE A 202 -3.81 -22.64 12.11
C ILE A 202 -3.21 -23.60 13.13
N ASP A 203 -2.56 -23.04 14.14
CA ASP A 203 -2.15 -23.76 15.34
C ASP A 203 -3.02 -23.32 16.52
N SER A 204 -3.12 -24.15 17.57
CA SER A 204 -3.94 -23.83 18.73
C SER A 204 -3.24 -24.11 20.07
N TYR A 205 -3.64 -23.34 21.08
CA TYR A 205 -3.14 -23.40 22.45
C TYR A 205 -4.31 -23.54 23.44
N ALA A 206 -4.16 -24.40 24.43
CA ALA A 206 -5.11 -24.53 25.52
C ALA A 206 -5.07 -23.34 26.50
N ALA A 207 -6.15 -23.18 27.26
CA ALA A 207 -6.36 -22.12 28.27
C ALA A 207 -5.29 -22.06 29.37
N ASP A 208 -4.63 -23.18 29.64
CA ASP A 208 -3.62 -23.33 30.69
C ASP A 208 -2.18 -23.24 30.13
N GLY A 209 -2.04 -23.07 28.81
CA GLY A 209 -0.76 -23.05 28.11
C GLY A 209 -0.02 -24.39 28.08
N THR A 210 -0.64 -25.50 28.50
CA THR A 210 0.05 -26.80 28.61
C THR A 210 -0.09 -27.69 27.37
N ASP A 211 -1.12 -27.48 26.56
CA ASP A 211 -1.40 -28.22 25.32
C ASP A 211 -1.29 -27.32 24.08
N PHE A 212 -0.41 -27.71 23.16
CA PHE A 212 -0.19 -27.08 21.86
C PHE A 212 -0.48 -28.07 20.73
N ARG A 213 -1.31 -27.66 19.76
CA ARG A 213 -1.65 -28.47 18.59
C ARG A 213 -1.28 -27.74 17.32
N GLU A 214 -0.42 -28.37 16.52
CA GLU A 214 0.04 -27.86 15.24
C GLU A 214 -0.91 -28.25 14.12
N GLY A 215 -1.22 -27.31 13.22
CA GLY A 215 -1.94 -27.57 11.98
C GLY A 215 -3.37 -28.06 12.15
N VAL A 216 -4.11 -27.51 13.13
CA VAL A 216 -5.51 -27.87 13.40
C VAL A 216 -6.46 -27.51 12.26
N ALA A 217 -6.06 -26.58 11.39
CA ALA A 217 -6.72 -26.31 10.12
C ALA A 217 -5.69 -25.84 9.09
N GLN A 218 -6.00 -26.04 7.81
CA GLN A 218 -5.19 -25.56 6.68
C GLN A 218 -5.97 -24.50 5.91
N VAL A 219 -5.31 -23.42 5.52
CA VAL A 219 -5.93 -22.42 4.64
C VAL A 219 -6.13 -23.04 3.26
N PRO A 220 -7.35 -22.97 2.69
CA PRO A 220 -7.61 -23.50 1.36
C PRO A 220 -6.65 -22.95 0.30
N THR A 221 -6.06 -23.83 -0.50
CA THR A 221 -5.16 -23.45 -1.61
C THR A 221 -5.86 -22.58 -2.66
N ALA A 222 -7.20 -22.69 -2.75
CA ALA A 222 -8.06 -21.83 -3.57
C ALA A 222 -7.95 -20.34 -3.20
N PHE A 223 -7.45 -19.99 -2.01
CA PHE A 223 -7.23 -18.60 -1.61
C PHE A 223 -5.90 -18.01 -2.11
N GLY A 224 -5.11 -18.78 -2.87
CA GLY A 224 -3.84 -18.34 -3.45
C GLY A 224 -2.67 -18.45 -2.47
N SER A 225 -1.69 -17.56 -2.59
CA SER A 225 -0.50 -17.60 -1.73
C SER A 225 -0.87 -17.40 -0.26
N THR A 226 -0.66 -18.44 0.55
CA THR A 226 -0.91 -18.42 1.99
C THR A 226 0.07 -17.55 2.78
N GLN A 227 1.18 -17.13 2.17
CA GLN A 227 2.11 -16.16 2.76
C GLN A 227 1.45 -14.83 3.09
N ILE A 228 0.35 -14.48 2.41
CA ILE A 228 -0.35 -13.21 2.65
C ILE A 228 -0.83 -13.08 4.10
N MET A 229 -1.05 -14.20 4.79
CA MET A 229 -1.56 -14.24 6.16
C MET A 229 -0.47 -14.23 7.24
N ASP A 230 0.80 -14.42 6.89
CA ASP A 230 1.88 -14.25 7.87
C ASP A 230 1.92 -12.78 8.30
N GLN A 231 2.02 -12.50 9.60
CA GLN A 231 1.96 -11.12 10.15
C GLN A 231 0.61 -10.41 9.93
N SER A 232 -0.46 -11.15 9.61
CA SER A 232 -1.83 -10.65 9.67
C SER A 232 -2.26 -10.39 11.12
N GLY A 233 -3.32 -9.61 11.29
CA GLY A 233 -4.03 -9.55 12.55
C GLY A 233 -5.12 -10.63 12.59
N VAL A 234 -5.38 -11.17 13.78
CA VAL A 234 -6.50 -12.08 14.02
C VAL A 234 -7.35 -11.55 15.18
N ALA A 235 -8.66 -11.59 15.01
CA ALA A 235 -9.63 -11.26 16.04
C ALA A 235 -10.77 -12.27 16.00
N TYR A 236 -11.39 -12.54 17.15
CA TYR A 236 -12.57 -13.39 17.22
C TYR A 236 -13.83 -12.53 17.16
N ASP A 237 -14.77 -12.86 16.26
CA ASP A 237 -16.09 -12.26 16.21
C ASP A 237 -17.09 -13.14 16.99
N PRO A 238 -17.61 -12.67 18.13
CA PRO A 238 -18.62 -13.41 18.90
C PRO A 238 -19.96 -13.54 18.17
N THR A 239 -20.28 -12.66 17.21
CA THR A 239 -21.56 -12.68 16.51
C THR A 239 -21.63 -13.83 15.51
N SER A 240 -20.62 -13.94 14.64
CA SER A 240 -20.50 -15.05 13.69
C SER A 240 -19.81 -16.28 14.27
N ARG A 241 -19.29 -16.20 15.50
CA ARG A 241 -18.55 -17.26 16.22
C ARG A 241 -17.27 -17.72 15.51
N ARG A 242 -16.63 -16.82 14.76
CA ARG A 242 -15.51 -17.14 13.88
C ARG A 242 -14.27 -16.33 14.22
N LEU A 243 -13.12 -16.90 13.87
CA LEU A 243 -11.87 -16.15 13.79
C LEU A 243 -11.82 -15.39 12.48
N VAL A 244 -11.50 -14.11 12.55
CA VAL A 244 -11.36 -13.22 11.40
C VAL A 244 -9.89 -12.84 11.24
N PHE A 245 -9.37 -13.03 10.05
CA PHE A 245 -7.99 -12.76 9.67
C PHE A 245 -7.94 -11.60 8.70
N TRP A 246 -7.04 -10.66 8.97
CA TRP A 246 -6.83 -9.51 8.10
C TRP A 246 -5.35 -9.24 7.85
N PRO A 247 -4.89 -9.42 6.61
CA PRO A 247 -3.51 -9.15 6.21
C PRO A 247 -3.32 -7.69 5.77
N GLY A 248 -4.18 -6.76 6.18
CA GLY A 248 -3.97 -5.33 5.94
C GLY A 248 -4.56 -4.76 4.65
N GLY A 249 -5.24 -5.59 3.84
CA GLY A 249 -5.75 -5.19 2.53
C GLY A 249 -7.28 -5.09 2.46
N ARG A 250 -7.82 -5.25 1.25
CA ARG A 250 -9.27 -5.16 0.98
C ARG A 250 -10.02 -6.48 1.17
N VAL A 251 -9.35 -7.51 1.67
CA VAL A 251 -9.93 -8.84 1.87
C VAL A 251 -9.73 -9.23 3.31
N THR A 252 -10.79 -9.76 3.91
CA THR A 252 -10.77 -10.47 5.19
C THR A 252 -11.13 -11.92 4.93
N TRP A 253 -10.70 -12.79 5.84
CA TRP A 253 -11.04 -14.20 5.79
C TRP A 253 -11.56 -14.62 7.14
N THR A 254 -12.48 -15.56 7.16
CA THR A 254 -12.94 -16.16 8.41
C THR A 254 -12.70 -17.64 8.41
N TRP A 255 -12.52 -18.17 9.62
CA TRP A 255 -12.52 -19.60 9.88
C TRP A 255 -13.43 -19.90 11.07
N ASP A 256 -14.34 -20.84 10.88
CA ASP A 256 -15.13 -21.42 11.96
C ASP A 256 -14.34 -22.56 12.63
N PRO A 257 -13.93 -22.41 13.90
CA PRO A 257 -13.12 -23.41 14.59
C PRO A 257 -13.91 -24.67 15.00
N VAL A 258 -15.23 -24.69 14.87
CA VAL A 258 -16.10 -25.83 15.18
C VAL A 258 -16.46 -26.59 13.90
N GLU A 259 -16.84 -25.88 12.85
CA GLU A 259 -17.26 -26.47 11.58
C GLU A 259 -16.10 -26.71 10.59
N ASP A 260 -14.91 -26.19 10.89
CA ASP A 260 -13.76 -26.13 9.98
C ASP A 260 -14.12 -25.48 8.62
N HIS A 261 -14.92 -24.42 8.68
CA HIS A 261 -15.42 -23.74 7.50
C HIS A 261 -14.67 -22.43 7.25
N TRP A 262 -14.11 -22.28 6.04
CA TRP A 262 -13.39 -21.08 5.62
C TRP A 262 -14.19 -20.24 4.65
N THR A 263 -14.28 -18.94 4.93
CA THR A 263 -14.97 -17.99 4.05
C THR A 263 -14.08 -16.80 3.72
N ARG A 264 -14.08 -16.40 2.46
CA ARG A 264 -13.34 -15.23 1.96
C ARG A 264 -14.30 -14.06 1.82
N PHE A 265 -13.99 -12.92 2.44
CA PHE A 265 -14.80 -11.70 2.41
C PHE A 265 -14.06 -10.58 1.68
N PRO A 266 -14.21 -10.48 0.34
CA PRO A 266 -13.65 -9.37 -0.40
C PRO A 266 -14.50 -8.11 -0.21
N ASN A 267 -13.91 -7.02 0.31
CA ASN A 267 -14.52 -5.71 0.28
C ASN A 267 -14.17 -5.04 -1.06
N THR A 268 -14.91 -5.35 -2.13
CA THR A 268 -14.56 -4.94 -3.49
C THR A 268 -14.82 -3.47 -3.78
N ASP A 269 -15.94 -2.95 -3.30
CA ASP A 269 -16.42 -1.64 -3.75
C ASP A 269 -16.52 -0.64 -2.58
N GLY A 270 -16.36 -1.11 -1.33
CA GLY A 270 -16.35 -0.25 -0.15
C GLY A 270 -14.99 0.38 0.17
N PRO A 271 -14.95 1.33 1.12
CA PRO A 271 -13.71 1.90 1.64
C PRO A 271 -12.81 0.82 2.21
N ALA A 272 -11.54 0.83 1.84
CA ALA A 272 -10.53 -0.10 2.32
C ALA A 272 -9.12 0.49 2.13
N PRO A 273 -8.10 -0.02 2.83
CA PRO A 273 -6.71 0.35 2.57
C PRO A 273 -6.37 0.18 1.09
N GLN A 274 -5.75 1.21 0.51
CA GLN A 274 -5.49 1.29 -0.94
C GLN A 274 -4.07 0.90 -1.29
N SER A 275 -3.14 1.11 -0.38
CA SER A 275 -1.75 0.95 -0.72
C SER A 275 -1.36 -0.53 -0.84
N VAL A 276 -0.37 -0.83 -1.68
CA VAL A 276 0.06 -2.22 -1.93
C VAL A 276 0.74 -2.80 -0.69
N LEU A 277 0.05 -3.70 0.01
CA LEU A 277 0.53 -5.07 0.25
C LEU A 277 2.03 -5.34 0.16
N PRO A 278 2.93 -4.96 1.11
CA PRO A 278 4.21 -5.67 1.19
C PRO A 278 3.97 -7.18 1.39
N GLU A 279 4.91 -8.03 0.98
CA GLU A 279 4.86 -9.49 1.23
C GLU A 279 4.66 -9.84 2.72
N LYS A 280 4.93 -8.87 3.62
CA LYS A 280 4.73 -8.96 5.07
C LYS A 280 3.93 -7.74 5.56
N PRO A 281 2.63 -7.89 5.85
CA PRO A 281 1.72 -6.78 6.11
C PRO A 281 1.89 -6.11 7.48
N LYS A 282 2.55 -6.78 8.43
CA LYS A 282 2.91 -6.23 9.76
C LYS A 282 1.71 -5.67 10.54
N VAL A 283 0.56 -6.31 10.46
CA VAL A 283 -0.67 -5.86 11.14
C VAL A 283 -0.61 -6.20 12.62
N PHE A 284 -0.41 -7.47 12.98
CA PHE A 284 -0.40 -7.97 14.35
C PHE A 284 -1.67 -7.55 15.12
N SER A 285 -1.57 -7.16 16.40
CA SER A 285 -2.69 -6.73 17.24
C SER A 285 -3.34 -5.39 16.81
N LYS A 286 -2.97 -4.81 15.66
CA LYS A 286 -3.65 -3.64 15.07
C LYS A 286 -4.94 -3.99 14.33
N PHE A 287 -5.46 -5.21 14.47
CA PHE A 287 -6.77 -5.64 13.97
C PHE A 287 -7.64 -6.08 15.15
N ILE A 288 -8.65 -5.28 15.47
CA ILE A 288 -9.37 -5.40 16.74
C ILE A 288 -10.86 -5.44 16.45
N HIS A 289 -11.57 -6.37 17.10
CA HIS A 289 -13.03 -6.39 17.13
C HIS A 289 -13.56 -5.42 18.19
N ILE A 290 -14.62 -4.71 17.83
CA ILE A 290 -15.34 -3.73 18.66
C ILE A 290 -16.74 -4.30 18.94
N PRO A 291 -16.94 -5.01 20.06
CA PRO A 291 -18.19 -5.72 20.34
C PRO A 291 -19.43 -4.81 20.35
N GLN A 292 -19.28 -3.56 20.80
CA GLN A 292 -20.37 -2.60 20.98
C GLN A 292 -21.09 -2.24 19.68
N VAL A 293 -20.39 -2.34 18.54
CA VAL A 293 -20.93 -2.00 17.21
C VAL A 293 -20.79 -3.13 16.20
N ASN A 294 -20.34 -4.31 16.66
CA ASN A 294 -19.98 -5.46 15.84
C ASN A 294 -19.21 -5.07 14.56
N ALA A 295 -18.08 -4.39 14.75
CA ALA A 295 -17.21 -3.96 13.67
C ALA A 295 -15.76 -4.18 14.07
N PHE A 296 -14.86 -4.11 13.10
CA PHE A 296 -13.44 -4.16 13.29
C PHE A 296 -12.85 -2.77 13.07
N VAL A 297 -11.84 -2.45 13.86
CA VAL A 297 -10.95 -1.31 13.61
C VAL A 297 -9.55 -1.85 13.34
N ALA A 298 -8.95 -1.33 12.30
CA ALA A 298 -7.82 -1.97 11.66
C ALA A 298 -6.81 -0.94 11.13
N MET A 299 -5.51 -1.15 11.36
CA MET A 299 -4.47 -0.34 10.74
C MET A 299 -3.32 -1.23 10.25
N ALA A 300 -2.98 -1.12 8.97
CA ALA A 300 -1.80 -1.74 8.39
C ALA A 300 -0.67 -0.72 8.20
N ARG A 301 -1.01 0.42 7.59
CA ARG A 301 -0.12 1.58 7.41
C ARG A 301 -0.79 2.87 7.83
N PRO A 302 -0.01 3.87 8.28
CA PRO A 302 -0.56 5.15 8.67
C PRO A 302 -1.21 5.91 7.49
N GLU A 303 -0.75 5.71 6.25
CA GLU A 303 -1.27 6.39 5.04
C GLU A 303 -2.67 5.94 4.67
N ASP A 304 -2.99 4.68 4.94
CA ASP A 304 -4.33 4.14 4.72
C ASP A 304 -5.32 4.60 5.80
N GLY A 305 -4.82 5.24 6.87
CA GLY A 305 -5.60 5.59 8.04
C GLY A 305 -6.08 4.38 8.85
N LEU A 306 -7.08 4.63 9.69
CA LEU A 306 -7.82 3.56 10.37
C LEU A 306 -8.95 3.08 9.47
N TRP A 307 -8.99 1.78 9.22
CA TRP A 307 -10.08 1.14 8.51
C TRP A 307 -11.11 0.61 9.51
N VAL A 308 -12.36 1.08 9.36
CA VAL A 308 -13.51 0.55 10.08
C VAL A 308 -14.27 -0.37 9.16
N TYR A 309 -14.45 -1.62 9.57
CA TYR A 309 -15.00 -2.66 8.71
C TYR A 309 -16.06 -3.48 9.45
N ARG A 310 -17.23 -3.66 8.83
CA ARG A 310 -18.22 -4.63 9.30
C ARG A 310 -18.16 -5.85 8.40
N LEU A 311 -18.00 -7.02 9.01
CA LEU A 311 -18.11 -8.29 8.30
C LEU A 311 -19.57 -8.47 7.87
N PRO A 312 -19.88 -8.63 6.57
CA PRO A 312 -21.23 -8.97 6.14
C PRO A 312 -21.55 -10.41 6.55
N ASP A 313 -22.83 -10.75 6.68
CA ASP A 313 -23.24 -12.14 6.78
C ASP A 313 -23.00 -12.89 5.45
N GLU A 314 -22.98 -14.23 5.51
CA GLU A 314 -22.65 -15.06 4.35
C GLU A 314 -23.71 -15.02 3.25
N ASP A 315 -24.99 -14.88 3.61
CA ASP A 315 -26.07 -14.79 2.62
C ASP A 315 -26.00 -13.48 1.85
N THR A 316 -25.79 -12.36 2.56
CA THR A 316 -25.54 -11.04 1.96
C THR A 316 -24.31 -11.08 1.06
N LEU A 317 -23.22 -11.71 1.51
CA LEU A 317 -22.03 -11.89 0.69
C LEU A 317 -22.35 -12.72 -0.58
N ALA A 318 -23.00 -13.86 -0.43
CA ALA A 318 -23.32 -14.76 -1.53
C ALA A 318 -24.20 -14.08 -2.58
N ASN A 319 -25.24 -13.36 -2.14
CA ASN A 319 -26.11 -12.58 -3.01
C ASN A 319 -25.34 -11.49 -3.74
N THR A 320 -24.51 -10.72 -3.02
CA THR A 320 -23.65 -9.67 -3.62
C THR A 320 -22.69 -10.25 -4.67
N MET A 321 -22.07 -11.39 -4.38
CA MET A 321 -21.15 -12.05 -5.30
C MET A 321 -21.88 -12.62 -6.53
N ALA A 322 -23.09 -13.15 -6.35
CA ALA A 322 -23.93 -13.63 -7.45
C ALA A 322 -24.39 -12.49 -8.37
N ASP A 323 -24.82 -11.37 -7.79
CA ASP A 323 -25.18 -10.16 -8.55
C ASP A 323 -23.98 -9.61 -9.33
N LYS A 324 -22.83 -9.51 -8.67
CA LYS A 324 -21.59 -9.07 -9.31
C LYS A 324 -21.17 -10.00 -10.45
N LYS A 325 -21.28 -11.31 -10.25
CA LYS A 325 -21.03 -12.30 -11.30
C LYS A 325 -21.96 -12.08 -12.49
N ARG A 326 -23.27 -11.98 -12.27
CA ARG A 326 -24.26 -11.74 -13.34
C ARG A 326 -23.96 -10.46 -14.11
N ALA A 327 -23.65 -9.37 -13.40
CA ALA A 327 -23.33 -8.08 -14.00
C ALA A 327 -22.05 -8.12 -14.86
N LEU A 328 -21.03 -8.86 -14.42
CA LEU A 328 -19.79 -9.04 -15.19
C LEU A 328 -19.97 -9.99 -16.38
N GLN A 329 -20.76 -11.06 -16.22
CA GLN A 329 -21.11 -11.96 -17.33
C GLN A 329 -21.89 -11.22 -18.41
N ALA A 330 -22.79 -10.29 -18.04
CA ALA A 330 -23.50 -9.44 -19.00
C ALA A 330 -22.56 -8.53 -19.82
N GLN A 331 -21.37 -8.23 -19.30
CA GLN A 331 -20.31 -7.48 -19.99
C GLN A 331 -19.35 -8.41 -20.79
N GLY A 332 -19.62 -9.72 -20.79
CA GLY A 332 -18.83 -10.73 -21.48
C GLY A 332 -17.55 -11.16 -20.75
N PHE A 333 -17.42 -10.88 -19.44
CA PHE A 333 -16.30 -11.42 -18.67
C PHE A 333 -16.52 -12.90 -18.35
N GLU A 334 -15.46 -13.69 -18.45
CA GLU A 334 -15.46 -15.14 -18.21
C GLU A 334 -14.94 -15.52 -16.81
N CYS A 335 -14.26 -14.59 -16.14
CA CYS A 335 -13.74 -14.75 -14.79
C CYS A 335 -13.54 -13.39 -14.09
N ALA A 336 -13.47 -13.41 -12.76
CA ALA A 336 -13.13 -12.24 -11.97
C ALA A 336 -12.50 -12.62 -10.61
N ASP A 337 -11.29 -12.13 -10.33
CA ASP A 337 -10.61 -12.31 -9.02
C ASP A 337 -11.34 -11.59 -7.86
N THR A 338 -12.32 -10.75 -8.21
CA THR A 338 -13.21 -10.03 -7.30
C THR A 338 -14.45 -10.83 -6.91
N VAL A 339 -14.71 -11.99 -7.54
CA VAL A 339 -15.88 -12.84 -7.27
C VAL A 339 -15.42 -14.19 -6.71
N ASN A 340 -15.94 -14.56 -5.53
CA ASN A 340 -15.61 -15.84 -4.91
C ASN A 340 -16.04 -17.02 -5.78
N GLY A 341 -15.17 -18.04 -5.90
CA GLY A 341 -15.45 -19.24 -6.70
C GLY A 341 -15.47 -19.03 -8.22
N TRP A 342 -15.16 -17.83 -8.72
CA TRP A 342 -15.12 -17.51 -10.14
C TRP A 342 -13.84 -16.75 -10.54
N THR A 343 -12.73 -17.16 -9.94
CA THR A 343 -11.41 -16.52 -10.08
C THR A 343 -10.79 -16.71 -11.45
N CYS A 344 -9.94 -15.77 -11.87
CA CYS A 344 -9.29 -15.85 -13.16
C CYS A 344 -8.10 -16.83 -13.19
N PRO A 345 -7.81 -17.46 -14.35
CA PRO A 345 -6.60 -18.23 -14.53
C PRO A 345 -5.34 -17.38 -14.31
N ASN A 346 -4.19 -18.03 -14.07
CA ASN A 346 -2.95 -17.33 -13.84
C ASN A 346 -2.58 -16.42 -15.03
N LEU A 347 -2.47 -15.11 -14.78
CA LEU A 347 -2.24 -14.11 -15.83
C LEU A 347 -0.87 -14.29 -16.50
N GLN A 348 0.19 -14.54 -15.73
CA GLN A 348 1.55 -14.67 -16.27
C GLN A 348 1.68 -15.88 -17.22
N LYS A 349 1.00 -16.99 -16.92
CA LYS A 349 0.95 -18.17 -17.81
C LYS A 349 0.25 -17.85 -19.13
N GLN A 350 -0.87 -17.14 -19.09
CA GLN A 350 -1.61 -16.73 -20.29
C GLN A 350 -0.83 -15.72 -21.14
N VAL A 351 -0.14 -14.78 -20.49
CA VAL A 351 0.79 -13.84 -21.15
C VAL A 351 1.89 -14.59 -21.89
N ALA A 352 2.48 -15.62 -21.28
CA ALA A 352 3.48 -16.47 -21.96
C ALA A 352 2.90 -17.27 -23.14
N GLN A 353 1.57 -17.46 -23.19
CA GLN A 353 0.86 -18.10 -24.30
C GLN A 353 0.38 -17.08 -25.36
N GLY A 354 0.57 -15.77 -25.14
CA GLY A 354 0.21 -14.71 -26.08
C GLY A 354 -1.29 -14.34 -26.11
N ARG A 355 -2.12 -14.94 -25.26
CA ARG A 355 -3.57 -14.66 -25.22
C ARG A 355 -4.12 -14.78 -23.79
N VAL A 356 -4.84 -13.76 -23.36
CA VAL A 356 -5.48 -13.72 -22.02
C VAL A 356 -7.00 -13.78 -22.16
N VAL A 357 -7.66 -14.61 -21.35
CA VAL A 357 -9.12 -14.69 -21.27
C VAL A 357 -9.70 -13.34 -20.83
N LYS A 358 -10.87 -12.96 -21.36
CA LYS A 358 -11.51 -11.71 -20.94
C LYS A 358 -11.99 -11.86 -19.49
N GLY A 359 -11.30 -11.20 -18.57
CA GLY A 359 -11.57 -11.31 -17.14
C GLY A 359 -11.21 -10.05 -16.36
N VAL A 360 -11.60 -10.01 -15.09
CA VAL A 360 -11.18 -8.98 -14.14
C VAL A 360 -10.07 -9.55 -13.25
N TYR A 361 -8.84 -9.12 -13.52
CA TYR A 361 -7.63 -9.60 -12.89
C TYR A 361 -7.16 -8.68 -11.78
N ARG A 362 -6.94 -9.26 -10.58
CA ARG A 362 -6.09 -8.68 -9.53
C ARG A 362 -4.76 -9.41 -9.53
N GLN A 363 -4.12 -9.37 -10.69
CA GLN A 363 -2.84 -9.99 -10.99
C GLN A 363 -2.02 -9.01 -11.83
N CYS A 364 -0.72 -9.25 -11.94
CA CYS A 364 0.19 -8.45 -12.74
C CYS A 364 1.03 -9.40 -13.61
N ALA A 365 1.69 -8.86 -14.65
CA ALA A 365 2.53 -9.69 -15.51
C ALA A 365 3.74 -8.93 -16.10
N ARG A 366 4.72 -9.72 -16.54
CA ARG A 366 5.82 -9.28 -17.40
C ARG A 366 5.52 -9.74 -18.82
N VAL A 367 5.70 -8.85 -19.78
CA VAL A 367 5.44 -9.07 -21.20
C VAL A 367 6.74 -8.85 -21.97
N ASP A 368 7.15 -9.85 -22.75
CA ASP A 368 8.36 -9.90 -23.58
C ASP A 368 8.07 -10.41 -25.01
N GLY A 369 6.79 -10.47 -25.38
CA GLY A 369 6.32 -10.85 -26.71
C GLY A 369 4.91 -10.33 -27.00
N PRO A 370 4.31 -10.72 -28.13
CA PRO A 370 2.95 -10.31 -28.49
C PRO A 370 1.87 -10.97 -27.63
N VAL A 371 0.96 -10.15 -27.09
CA VAL A 371 -0.13 -10.59 -26.23
C VAL A 371 -1.43 -9.86 -26.57
N GLU A 372 -2.49 -10.61 -26.81
CA GLU A 372 -3.87 -10.12 -26.93
C GLU A 372 -4.60 -10.35 -25.61
N PHE A 373 -5.03 -9.27 -24.95
CA PHE A 373 -5.71 -9.33 -23.65
C PHE A 373 -7.23 -9.50 -23.75
N ASN A 374 -7.81 -9.46 -24.96
CA ASN A 374 -9.23 -9.66 -25.23
C ASN A 374 -10.17 -8.75 -24.41
N GLY A 375 -9.72 -7.54 -24.07
CA GLY A 375 -10.49 -6.60 -23.23
C GLY A 375 -10.48 -6.95 -21.74
N ALA A 376 -9.50 -7.73 -21.28
CA ALA A 376 -9.30 -7.99 -19.86
C ALA A 376 -9.08 -6.69 -19.09
N ARG A 377 -9.52 -6.67 -17.83
CA ARG A 377 -9.37 -5.55 -16.90
C ARG A 377 -8.39 -5.91 -15.78
N LEU A 378 -7.33 -5.13 -15.62
CA LEU A 378 -6.29 -5.34 -14.60
C LEU A 378 -6.42 -4.24 -13.55
N GLU A 379 -6.51 -4.63 -12.28
CA GLU A 379 -6.81 -3.71 -11.18
C GLU A 379 -5.92 -3.93 -9.96
N ASN A 380 -5.55 -2.85 -9.27
CA ASN A 380 -5.08 -2.86 -7.88
C ASN A 380 -3.81 -3.72 -7.58
N ARG A 381 -3.10 -4.20 -8.60
CA ARG A 381 -1.93 -5.07 -8.42
C ARG A 381 -0.79 -4.72 -9.36
N VAL A 382 0.43 -4.79 -8.80
CA VAL A 382 1.67 -4.45 -9.49
C VAL A 382 2.71 -5.54 -9.35
N CYS A 383 3.56 -5.65 -10.36
CA CYS A 383 4.71 -6.53 -10.40
C CYS A 383 5.97 -5.77 -10.01
N GLY A 384 6.76 -6.37 -9.11
CA GLY A 384 8.06 -5.84 -8.69
C GLY A 384 8.02 -4.42 -8.13
N SER A 385 6.90 -4.03 -7.51
CA SER A 385 6.64 -2.66 -7.02
C SER A 385 6.83 -1.60 -8.10
N LYS A 386 6.38 -1.88 -9.34
CA LYS A 386 6.59 -0.98 -10.48
C LYS A 386 5.33 -0.66 -11.28
N ALA A 387 4.59 -1.68 -11.72
CA ALA A 387 3.46 -1.52 -12.64
C ALA A 387 2.58 -2.76 -12.72
N ALA A 388 1.35 -2.61 -13.25
CA ALA A 388 0.48 -3.75 -13.58
C ALA A 388 1.11 -4.64 -14.67
N LEU A 389 1.67 -4.01 -15.72
CA LEU A 389 2.42 -4.69 -16.76
C LEU A 389 3.86 -4.15 -16.83
N ILE A 390 4.85 -5.05 -16.85
CA ILE A 390 6.25 -4.70 -17.14
C ILE A 390 6.56 -5.16 -18.57
N ALA A 391 6.64 -4.20 -19.49
CA ALA A 391 6.96 -4.42 -20.89
C ALA A 391 8.47 -4.41 -21.11
N ARG A 392 9.01 -5.45 -21.74
CA ARG A 392 10.41 -5.58 -22.15
C ARG A 392 10.52 -5.60 -23.67
N ASP A 393 11.74 -5.74 -24.17
CA ASP A 393 11.99 -5.89 -25.61
C ASP A 393 11.09 -6.96 -26.24
N GLY A 394 10.48 -6.62 -27.38
CA GLY A 394 9.56 -7.49 -28.11
C GLY A 394 8.11 -7.46 -27.61
N ALA A 395 7.81 -6.76 -26.51
CA ALA A 395 6.44 -6.68 -25.99
C ALA A 395 5.50 -5.98 -27.00
N ASP A 396 4.36 -6.63 -27.25
CA ASP A 396 3.27 -6.07 -28.06
C ASP A 396 1.95 -6.31 -27.30
N ILE A 397 1.52 -5.27 -26.58
CA ILE A 397 0.40 -5.31 -25.63
C ILE A 397 -0.84 -4.76 -26.32
N ARG A 398 -1.88 -5.60 -26.44
CA ARG A 398 -3.10 -5.25 -27.17
C ARG A 398 -4.36 -5.44 -26.33
N ASN A 399 -5.28 -4.48 -26.41
CA ASN A 399 -6.69 -4.62 -25.96
C ASN A 399 -6.84 -4.90 -24.46
N VAL A 400 -6.33 -4.00 -23.62
CA VAL A 400 -6.36 -4.16 -22.15
C VAL A 400 -6.84 -2.89 -21.47
N HIS A 401 -7.67 -3.06 -20.45
CA HIS A 401 -8.07 -1.98 -19.53
C HIS A 401 -7.28 -2.12 -18.23
N ILE A 402 -6.64 -1.06 -17.76
CA ILE A 402 -5.83 -1.07 -16.55
C ILE A 402 -6.28 0.09 -15.67
N GLN A 403 -6.57 -0.17 -14.39
CA GLN A 403 -7.02 0.87 -13.49
C GLN A 403 -6.57 0.67 -12.04
N ASP A 404 -6.66 1.74 -11.26
CA ASP A 404 -6.41 1.75 -9.81
C ASP A 404 -5.01 1.22 -9.46
N ILE A 405 -3.98 1.75 -10.13
CA ILE A 405 -2.60 1.28 -9.98
C ILE A 405 -1.78 2.27 -9.17
N THR A 406 -1.50 1.92 -7.91
CA THR A 406 -0.69 2.76 -7.02
C THR A 406 0.36 1.97 -6.26
N ILE A 407 1.52 2.59 -6.05
CA ILE A 407 2.51 2.21 -5.01
C ILE A 407 2.87 3.43 -4.15
N GLY A 408 2.01 4.45 -4.13
CA GLY A 408 2.21 5.76 -3.51
C GLY A 408 2.94 6.76 -4.41
N ILE A 409 3.91 6.32 -5.21
CA ILE A 409 4.57 7.15 -6.23
C ILE A 409 5.14 6.28 -7.35
N ASN A 410 5.02 6.73 -8.60
CA ASN A 410 5.55 6.06 -9.79
C ASN A 410 4.93 4.69 -10.14
N GLY A 411 3.86 4.22 -9.47
CA GLY A 411 3.13 3.02 -9.88
C GLY A 411 2.45 3.21 -11.23
N ALA A 412 2.91 2.49 -12.26
CA ALA A 412 2.42 2.70 -13.63
C ALA A 412 1.41 1.64 -14.09
N CYS A 413 0.49 1.97 -15.00
CA CYS A 413 -0.22 0.91 -15.74
C CYS A 413 0.79 0.04 -16.51
N ILE A 414 1.69 0.69 -17.25
CA ILE A 414 2.75 0.03 -18.02
C ILE A 414 4.12 0.59 -17.63
N ARG A 415 5.04 -0.28 -17.25
CA ARG A 415 6.47 0.03 -17.09
C ARG A 415 7.22 -0.42 -18.34
N TRP A 416 7.72 0.53 -19.13
CA TRP A 416 8.63 0.24 -20.25
C TRP A 416 10.06 0.03 -19.72
N ALA A 417 10.55 -1.20 -19.80
CA ALA A 417 11.78 -1.65 -19.17
C ALA A 417 12.86 -2.05 -20.18
N GLY A 418 13.01 -1.27 -21.25
CA GLY A 418 14.01 -1.48 -22.30
C GLY A 418 13.43 -2.03 -23.60
N GLY A 419 14.25 -1.98 -24.66
CA GLY A 419 13.95 -2.55 -25.97
C GLY A 419 12.85 -1.83 -26.74
N SER A 420 12.33 -2.50 -27.75
CA SER A 420 11.24 -2.05 -28.62
C SER A 420 9.89 -2.58 -28.14
N VAL A 421 8.92 -1.69 -27.91
CA VAL A 421 7.59 -2.04 -27.36
C VAL A 421 6.46 -1.45 -28.19
N ARG A 422 5.38 -2.23 -28.38
CA ARG A 422 4.13 -1.76 -29.00
C ARG A 422 2.98 -1.84 -27.98
N VAL A 423 2.16 -0.79 -27.96
CA VAL A 423 0.99 -0.64 -27.07
C VAL A 423 -0.18 -0.22 -27.94
N ASN A 424 -1.20 -1.06 -28.05
CA ASN A 424 -2.36 -0.79 -28.90
C ASN A 424 -3.68 -1.08 -28.19
N ARG A 425 -4.69 -0.22 -28.37
CA ARG A 425 -6.01 -0.39 -27.73
C ARG A 425 -5.91 -0.58 -26.22
N VAL A 426 -5.11 0.24 -25.56
CA VAL A 426 -4.95 0.22 -24.10
C VAL A 426 -5.72 1.36 -23.48
N THR A 427 -6.49 1.07 -22.42
CA THR A 427 -7.06 2.10 -21.55
C THR A 427 -6.34 2.06 -20.21
N CYS A 428 -5.82 3.18 -19.73
CA CYS A 428 -5.25 3.34 -18.39
C CYS A 428 -5.93 4.50 -17.67
N ARG A 429 -6.49 4.23 -16.49
CA ARG A 429 -7.15 5.24 -15.64
C ARG A 429 -6.80 5.08 -14.16
N GLY A 430 -6.62 6.16 -13.41
CA GLY A 430 -6.44 6.06 -11.96
C GLY A 430 -5.15 5.35 -11.56
N ALA A 431 -4.02 5.68 -12.19
CA ALA A 431 -2.70 5.17 -11.82
C ALA A 431 -1.78 6.28 -11.34
N ASP A 432 -0.77 6.01 -10.51
CA ASP A 432 0.21 7.06 -10.15
C ASP A 432 0.89 7.63 -11.41
N MET A 433 1.09 6.77 -12.42
CA MET A 433 1.59 7.10 -13.76
C MET A 433 0.83 6.28 -14.81
N GLY A 434 0.60 6.82 -16.01
CA GLY A 434 0.02 6.01 -17.08
C GLY A 434 1.03 5.02 -17.66
N LEU A 435 2.02 5.54 -18.38
CA LEU A 435 3.18 4.78 -18.87
C LEU A 435 4.46 5.47 -18.45
N LEU A 436 5.38 4.70 -17.86
CA LEU A 436 6.67 5.22 -17.40
C LEU A 436 7.79 4.30 -17.84
N GLY A 437 8.86 4.83 -18.43
CA GLY A 437 10.02 4.01 -18.70
C GLY A 437 11.02 4.58 -19.71
N ARG A 438 11.92 3.71 -20.15
CA ARG A 438 12.95 3.99 -21.16
C ARG A 438 13.25 2.74 -21.97
N GLY A 439 13.80 2.90 -23.16
CA GLY A 439 14.26 1.82 -24.01
C GLY A 439 14.75 2.34 -25.34
N ASP A 440 14.56 1.55 -26.41
CA ASP A 440 14.93 1.95 -27.77
C ASP A 440 13.75 2.65 -28.44
N ARG A 441 12.73 1.87 -28.85
CA ARG A 441 11.56 2.38 -29.57
C ARG A 441 10.26 2.06 -28.85
N ILE A 442 9.30 2.98 -28.87
CA ILE A 442 7.94 2.69 -28.41
C ILE A 442 6.90 3.20 -29.39
N GLU A 443 5.92 2.36 -29.72
CA GLU A 443 4.75 2.74 -30.51
C GLU A 443 3.49 2.60 -29.66
N ILE A 444 2.70 3.67 -29.59
CA ILE A 444 1.43 3.73 -28.86
C ILE A 444 0.33 4.09 -29.86
N SER A 445 -0.71 3.27 -29.97
CA SER A 445 -1.81 3.53 -30.90
C SER A 445 -3.18 3.20 -30.34
N ASP A 446 -4.20 3.93 -30.80
CA ASP A 446 -5.62 3.66 -30.53
C ASP A 446 -5.92 3.52 -29.02
N SER A 447 -5.24 4.32 -28.18
CA SER A 447 -5.20 4.12 -26.74
C SER A 447 -5.72 5.34 -25.96
N VAL A 448 -6.02 5.14 -24.69
CA VAL A 448 -6.45 6.19 -23.76
C VAL A 448 -5.64 6.07 -22.49
N PHE A 449 -4.90 7.12 -22.14
CA PHE A 449 -4.25 7.25 -20.84
C PHE A 449 -4.79 8.53 -20.20
N GLU A 450 -5.48 8.41 -19.07
CA GLU A 450 -6.02 9.59 -18.42
C GLU A 450 -6.18 9.45 -16.92
N SER A 451 -6.37 10.58 -16.25
CA SER A 451 -6.71 10.64 -14.83
C SER A 451 -5.69 9.94 -13.94
N THR A 452 -4.43 10.37 -14.00
CA THR A 452 -3.44 9.87 -13.04
C THR A 452 -3.75 10.38 -11.63
N LEU A 453 -3.32 9.61 -10.63
CA LEU A 453 -3.60 9.89 -9.23
C LEU A 453 -2.82 11.11 -8.74
N ASP A 454 -3.36 11.79 -7.74
CA ASP A 454 -2.72 12.92 -7.07
C ASP A 454 -2.41 12.54 -5.62
N HIS A 455 -1.12 12.51 -5.28
CA HIS A 455 -0.64 12.30 -3.91
C HIS A 455 0.10 13.53 -3.36
N GLY A 456 -0.13 14.70 -3.94
CA GLY A 456 0.50 15.97 -3.58
C GLY A 456 1.98 16.11 -3.94
N LYS A 457 2.73 15.02 -4.13
CA LYS A 457 4.18 15.03 -4.48
C LYS A 457 4.61 13.96 -5.48
N ASN A 458 3.67 13.38 -6.23
CA ASN A 458 3.95 12.20 -7.05
C ASN A 458 4.33 12.52 -8.51
N TYR A 459 4.26 13.78 -8.94
CA TYR A 459 4.49 14.19 -10.33
C TYR A 459 3.70 13.30 -11.30
N GLY A 460 2.37 13.24 -11.15
CA GLY A 460 1.51 12.24 -11.81
C GLY A 460 1.49 12.34 -13.34
N HIS A 461 2.58 11.99 -14.02
CA HIS A 461 2.69 12.07 -15.48
C HIS A 461 1.82 11.00 -16.13
N VAL A 462 1.05 11.40 -17.14
CA VAL A 462 0.22 10.47 -17.90
C VAL A 462 1.12 9.58 -18.76
N LEU A 463 1.96 10.18 -19.62
CA LEU A 463 3.07 9.48 -20.27
C LEU A 463 4.40 10.12 -19.89
N TYR A 464 5.32 9.30 -19.37
CA TYR A 464 6.71 9.69 -19.10
C TYR A 464 7.70 8.76 -19.80
N LEU A 465 8.15 9.21 -20.97
CA LEU A 465 9.16 8.58 -21.80
C LEU A 465 10.52 9.17 -21.46
N VAL A 466 11.28 8.50 -20.61
CA VAL A 466 12.49 9.05 -20.00
C VAL A 466 13.63 9.21 -21.01
N SER A 467 13.83 8.23 -21.89
CA SER A 467 14.88 8.26 -22.92
C SER A 467 14.71 7.10 -23.92
N GLY A 468 15.16 7.31 -25.15
CA GLY A 468 15.20 6.31 -26.22
C GLY A 468 15.35 6.98 -27.59
N SER A 469 15.40 6.16 -28.65
CA SER A 469 15.62 6.62 -30.02
C SER A 469 14.35 7.21 -30.63
N GLU A 470 13.22 6.50 -30.54
CA GLU A 470 11.97 6.94 -31.16
C GLU A 470 10.72 6.58 -30.34
N ALA A 471 9.83 7.56 -30.18
CA ALA A 471 8.47 7.36 -29.72
C ALA A 471 7.49 7.77 -30.82
N VAL A 472 6.51 6.91 -31.09
CA VAL A 472 5.45 7.19 -32.06
C VAL A 472 4.09 6.97 -31.40
N ILE A 473 3.26 8.01 -31.37
CA ILE A 473 1.97 8.04 -30.69
C ILE A 473 0.90 8.40 -31.72
N ARG A 474 -0.14 7.57 -31.86
CA ARG A 474 -1.20 7.76 -32.86
C ARG A 474 -2.59 7.52 -32.30
N ASN A 475 -3.59 8.27 -32.75
CA ASN A 475 -5.00 8.01 -32.41
C ASN A 475 -5.21 7.82 -30.90
N THR A 476 -4.49 8.60 -30.08
CA THR A 476 -4.39 8.35 -28.64
C THR A 476 -4.81 9.58 -27.87
N ARG A 477 -5.63 9.38 -26.83
CA ARG A 477 -5.95 10.43 -25.86
C ARG A 477 -5.02 10.33 -24.66
N ILE A 478 -4.42 11.44 -24.28
CA ILE A 478 -3.53 11.57 -23.12
C ILE A 478 -4.06 12.74 -22.31
N ALA A 479 -4.60 12.53 -21.10
CA ALA A 479 -5.30 13.61 -20.43
C ALA A 479 -5.23 13.57 -18.89
N ASP A 480 -5.52 14.71 -18.27
CA ASP A 480 -5.82 14.83 -16.83
C ASP A 480 -4.70 14.24 -15.91
N PRO A 481 -3.49 14.83 -15.95
CA PRO A 481 -2.41 14.50 -15.02
C PRO A 481 -2.75 14.83 -13.56
N GLY A 482 -2.20 14.06 -12.63
CA GLY A 482 -2.15 14.39 -11.20
C GLY A 482 -1.07 15.42 -10.87
N ASN A 483 -1.03 15.88 -9.60
CA ASN A 483 -0.29 17.08 -9.18
C ASN A 483 1.16 17.15 -9.70
N GLU A 484 1.51 18.32 -10.25
CA GLU A 484 2.79 18.66 -10.91
C GLU A 484 3.17 17.71 -12.09
N GLY A 485 2.22 16.87 -12.52
CA GLY A 485 2.38 15.95 -13.63
C GLY A 485 2.42 16.66 -14.99
N HIS A 486 2.73 15.90 -16.02
CA HIS A 486 2.68 16.35 -17.41
C HIS A 486 1.76 15.42 -18.16
N VAL A 487 1.08 15.93 -19.19
CA VAL A 487 0.30 15.08 -20.07
C VAL A 487 1.28 14.17 -20.84
N LEU A 488 2.24 14.77 -21.55
CA LEU A 488 3.34 14.05 -22.18
C LEU A 488 4.70 14.65 -21.74
N LYS A 489 5.48 13.88 -20.98
CA LYS A 489 6.89 14.19 -20.70
C LYS A 489 7.79 13.25 -21.49
N THR A 490 8.60 13.79 -22.40
CA THR A 490 9.46 13.00 -23.29
C THR A 490 10.90 13.50 -23.30
N GLY A 491 11.83 12.56 -23.14
CA GLY A 491 13.27 12.76 -23.25
C GLY A 491 13.88 12.05 -24.45
N MET A 492 13.04 11.62 -25.39
CA MET A 492 13.39 10.83 -26.56
C MET A 492 14.18 11.67 -27.59
N GLN A 493 15.04 11.01 -28.37
CA GLN A 493 15.71 11.66 -29.51
C GLN A 493 14.70 12.10 -30.57
N ARG A 494 13.65 11.29 -30.81
CA ARG A 494 12.54 11.61 -31.70
C ARG A 494 11.21 11.22 -31.08
N THR A 495 10.27 12.15 -31.02
CA THR A 495 8.88 11.91 -30.62
C THR A 495 7.96 12.38 -31.74
N VAL A 496 7.10 11.50 -32.22
CA VAL A 496 6.06 11.81 -33.22
C VAL A 496 4.71 11.53 -32.60
N VAL A 497 3.83 12.53 -32.60
CA VAL A 497 2.44 12.42 -32.15
C VAL A 497 1.55 12.80 -33.33
N GLU A 498 0.62 11.92 -33.69
CA GLU A 498 -0.26 12.09 -34.86
C GLU A 498 -1.72 11.81 -34.47
N ASN A 499 -2.67 12.59 -34.97
CA ASN A 499 -4.12 12.34 -34.80
C ASN A 499 -4.53 12.08 -33.35
N SER A 500 -4.02 12.87 -32.41
CA SER A 500 -4.11 12.58 -30.97
C SER A 500 -4.59 13.81 -30.20
N ASP A 501 -5.02 13.60 -28.97
CA ASP A 501 -5.54 14.67 -28.11
C ASP A 501 -4.84 14.65 -26.75
N LEU A 502 -4.21 15.78 -26.42
CA LEU A 502 -3.42 15.96 -25.20
C LEU A 502 -4.02 17.10 -24.36
N ALA A 503 -4.59 16.76 -23.20
CA ALA A 503 -5.38 17.71 -22.40
C ALA A 503 -4.96 17.79 -20.92
N GLY A 504 -4.75 19.01 -20.41
CA GLY A 504 -4.33 19.28 -19.02
C GLY A 504 -5.36 18.97 -17.93
N GLY A 505 -6.65 18.86 -18.28
CA GLY A 505 -7.72 18.57 -17.31
C GLY A 505 -8.02 19.72 -16.33
N GLU A 506 -8.67 19.41 -15.22
CA GLU A 506 -9.10 20.42 -14.22
C GLU A 506 -8.08 20.63 -13.10
N ARG A 507 -7.14 19.70 -12.92
CA ARG A 507 -6.26 19.61 -11.76
C ARG A 507 -4.96 20.39 -11.95
N ALA A 508 -4.29 20.72 -10.84
CA ALA A 508 -2.98 21.35 -10.88
C ALA A 508 -1.96 20.43 -11.57
N TYR A 509 -1.23 20.96 -12.55
CA TYR A 509 -0.26 20.20 -13.33
C TYR A 509 0.87 21.11 -13.83
N SER A 510 1.83 20.57 -14.58
CA SER A 510 2.99 21.33 -15.06
C SER A 510 2.79 21.82 -16.49
N ARG A 511 2.84 20.93 -17.49
CA ARG A 511 2.68 21.27 -18.92
C ARG A 511 1.93 20.20 -19.67
N VAL A 512 1.34 20.56 -20.81
CA VAL A 512 0.76 19.58 -21.73
C VAL A 512 1.88 18.76 -22.36
N VAL A 513 2.85 19.41 -22.99
CA VAL A 513 4.03 18.73 -23.53
C VAL A 513 5.30 19.25 -22.86
N ASP A 514 6.15 18.34 -22.39
CA ASP A 514 7.49 18.64 -21.89
C ASP A 514 8.52 17.74 -22.59
N ALA A 515 9.09 18.25 -23.68
CA ALA A 515 10.22 17.65 -24.37
C ALA A 515 11.52 18.07 -23.67
N PHE A 516 11.75 17.55 -22.47
CA PHE A 516 12.73 18.09 -21.54
C PHE A 516 14.19 17.99 -22.03
N ASN A 517 14.49 17.10 -22.97
CA ASN A 517 15.82 17.00 -23.62
C ASN A 517 15.88 17.70 -24.99
N GLY A 518 14.80 18.29 -25.49
CA GLY A 518 14.70 18.74 -26.88
C GLY A 518 14.51 17.56 -27.83
N GLY A 519 15.39 17.39 -28.81
CA GLY A 519 15.30 16.36 -29.85
C GLY A 519 14.29 16.70 -30.94
N VAL A 520 13.92 15.75 -31.79
CA VAL A 520 12.92 15.98 -32.85
C VAL A 520 11.52 15.71 -32.30
N LEU A 521 10.77 16.77 -31.97
CA LEU A 521 9.36 16.68 -31.57
C LEU A 521 8.47 17.06 -32.77
N ILE A 522 7.60 16.15 -33.18
CA ILE A 522 6.64 16.36 -34.27
C ILE A 522 5.24 16.13 -33.72
N LEU A 523 4.39 17.13 -33.83
CA LEU A 523 2.97 17.08 -33.52
C LEU A 523 2.20 17.32 -34.82
N ARG A 524 1.45 16.33 -35.27
CA ARG A 524 0.65 16.39 -36.51
C ARG A 524 -0.80 16.14 -36.22
N ASP A 525 -1.69 17.00 -36.69
CA ASP A 525 -3.14 16.84 -36.51
C ASP A 525 -3.47 16.46 -35.06
N THR A 526 -2.80 17.13 -34.12
CA THR A 526 -2.81 16.80 -32.69
C THR A 526 -3.28 18.00 -31.91
N ASP A 527 -4.33 17.81 -31.13
CA ASP A 527 -4.92 18.84 -30.31
C ASP A 527 -4.17 18.94 -28.98
N LEU A 528 -3.80 20.16 -28.59
CA LEU A 528 -3.23 20.45 -27.28
C LEU A 528 -4.14 21.41 -26.52
N THR A 529 -4.72 20.94 -25.43
CA THR A 529 -5.64 21.72 -24.59
C THR A 529 -5.05 21.98 -23.21
N VAL A 530 -4.92 23.25 -22.85
CA VAL A 530 -4.52 23.66 -21.49
C VAL A 530 -5.64 23.36 -20.50
N GLY A 531 -5.26 22.88 -19.33
CA GLY A 531 -6.19 22.64 -18.22
C GLY A 531 -6.55 23.92 -17.47
N ALA A 532 -7.62 23.87 -16.66
CA ALA A 532 -8.18 25.04 -15.97
C ALA A 532 -7.16 25.80 -15.09
N ASP A 533 -6.24 25.07 -14.45
CA ASP A 533 -5.18 25.65 -13.61
C ASP A 533 -4.10 26.41 -14.43
N GLY A 534 -4.01 26.18 -15.75
CA GLY A 534 -2.96 26.73 -16.61
C GLY A 534 -1.59 26.08 -16.45
N GLY A 535 -1.44 25.19 -15.47
CA GLY A 535 -0.19 24.58 -15.06
C GLY A 535 0.85 25.61 -14.67
N ASN A 536 2.10 25.44 -15.11
CA ASN A 536 3.12 26.49 -14.91
C ASN A 536 3.08 27.60 -15.98
N GLY A 537 2.05 27.60 -16.82
CA GLY A 537 1.83 28.59 -17.88
C GLY A 537 2.61 28.35 -19.17
N ASP A 538 3.26 27.19 -19.32
CA ASP A 538 3.82 26.74 -20.59
C ASP A 538 2.95 25.63 -21.21
N LEU A 539 2.50 25.82 -22.46
CA LEU A 539 1.82 24.74 -23.19
C LEU A 539 2.82 23.65 -23.60
N ILE A 540 3.94 24.06 -24.23
CA ILE A 540 5.05 23.20 -24.63
C ILE A 540 6.34 23.69 -23.97
N GLY A 541 6.94 22.87 -23.10
CA GLY A 541 8.32 23.02 -22.64
C GLY A 541 9.27 22.26 -23.56
N TYR A 542 10.32 22.93 -24.03
CA TYR A 542 11.23 22.34 -25.00
C TYR A 542 12.71 22.59 -24.67
N GLY A 543 13.44 21.52 -24.34
CA GLY A 543 14.85 21.57 -23.99
C GLY A 543 15.13 22.14 -22.61
N GLY A 544 14.16 22.05 -21.69
CA GLY A 544 14.28 22.64 -20.37
C GLY A 544 15.33 21.99 -19.50
N GLU A 545 15.44 20.66 -19.48
CA GLU A 545 16.35 19.97 -18.56
C GLU A 545 17.68 19.59 -19.22
N MET A 546 17.69 19.26 -20.52
CA MET A 546 18.90 18.93 -21.28
C MET A 546 19.79 17.88 -20.61
N ARG A 547 19.18 16.83 -20.01
CA ARG A 547 19.89 15.70 -19.40
C ARG A 547 20.68 14.91 -20.44
N THR A 548 20.20 14.92 -21.68
CA THR A 548 20.89 14.39 -22.86
C THR A 548 20.84 15.45 -23.95
N ARG A 549 21.97 15.69 -24.62
CA ARG A 549 22.06 16.61 -25.75
C ARG A 549 21.91 15.82 -27.05
N PHE A 550 21.08 16.33 -27.95
CA PHE A 550 20.94 15.83 -29.32
C PHE A 550 21.46 16.88 -30.30
N ASP A 551 22.02 16.43 -31.42
CA ASP A 551 22.51 17.33 -32.46
C ASP A 551 21.35 17.97 -33.24
N ASP A 552 20.30 17.19 -33.52
CA ASP A 552 19.07 17.68 -34.16
C ASP A 552 18.04 18.02 -33.08
N ASN A 553 17.70 19.32 -33.01
CA ASN A 553 16.63 19.83 -32.16
C ASN A 553 15.65 20.58 -33.06
N ARG A 554 14.52 19.93 -33.33
CA ARG A 554 13.46 20.46 -34.16
C ARG A 554 12.09 20.25 -33.52
N LEU A 555 11.29 21.31 -33.49
CA LEU A 555 9.88 21.28 -33.13
C LEU A 555 9.05 21.50 -34.40
N VAL A 556 8.17 20.57 -34.71
CA VAL A 556 7.20 20.69 -35.81
C VAL A 556 5.80 20.60 -35.23
N VAL A 557 4.98 21.61 -35.52
CA VAL A 557 3.53 21.58 -35.31
C VAL A 557 2.89 21.79 -36.67
N ASP A 558 2.07 20.83 -37.10
CA ASP A 558 1.45 20.80 -38.42
C ASP A 558 0.02 20.27 -38.31
N GLY A 559 -0.98 21.11 -38.51
CA GLY A 559 -2.38 20.79 -38.21
C GLY A 559 -2.72 20.83 -36.71
N GLY A 560 -3.95 20.41 -36.37
CA GLY A 560 -4.45 20.35 -35.00
C GLY A 560 -4.75 21.72 -34.35
N VAL A 561 -5.41 21.68 -33.20
CA VAL A 561 -5.85 22.86 -32.44
C VAL A 561 -5.00 23.05 -31.19
N LEU A 562 -4.51 24.27 -30.98
CA LEU A 562 -3.86 24.68 -29.74
C LEU A 562 -4.82 25.57 -28.96
N ASP A 563 -5.35 25.06 -27.85
CA ASP A 563 -6.33 25.77 -27.02
C ASP A 563 -5.76 26.09 -25.63
N CYS A 564 -5.57 27.38 -25.37
CA CYS A 564 -5.15 27.92 -24.09
C CYS A 564 -6.25 28.74 -23.39
N SER A 565 -7.50 28.63 -23.83
CA SER A 565 -8.60 29.47 -23.33
C SER A 565 -9.03 29.13 -21.90
N ALA A 566 -8.84 27.88 -21.47
CA ALA A 566 -9.30 27.40 -20.17
C ALA A 566 -8.40 27.82 -18.98
N GLY A 567 -7.13 28.13 -19.22
CA GLY A 567 -6.15 28.37 -18.17
C GLY A 567 -5.12 29.45 -18.53
N ARG A 568 -4.36 29.92 -17.54
CA ARG A 568 -3.40 31.00 -17.76
C ARG A 568 -2.12 30.49 -18.42
N THR A 569 -1.94 30.80 -19.71
CA THR A 569 -0.72 30.47 -20.47
C THR A 569 0.14 31.71 -20.72
N TYR A 570 1.40 31.68 -20.30
CA TYR A 570 2.41 32.71 -20.58
C TYR A 570 3.18 32.43 -21.87
N HIS A 571 3.42 31.14 -22.16
CA HIS A 571 4.19 30.71 -23.31
C HIS A 571 3.52 29.53 -24.02
N THR A 572 3.22 29.71 -25.31
CA THR A 572 2.80 28.61 -26.17
C THR A 572 3.94 27.60 -26.36
N VAL A 573 5.17 28.12 -26.50
CA VAL A 573 6.40 27.34 -26.48
C VAL A 573 7.41 28.06 -25.61
N HIS A 574 7.93 27.37 -24.61
CA HIS A 574 9.02 27.85 -23.77
C HIS A 574 10.30 27.07 -24.07
N THR A 575 11.32 27.80 -24.51
CA THR A 575 12.68 27.29 -24.70
C THR A 575 13.63 27.96 -23.72
N TRP A 576 14.74 27.31 -23.38
CA TRP A 576 15.78 27.87 -22.50
C TRP A 576 17.04 28.19 -23.30
N PRO A 577 17.24 29.44 -23.77
CA PRO A 577 18.32 29.79 -24.72
C PRO A 577 19.73 29.50 -24.21
N ASP A 578 19.93 29.56 -22.89
CA ASP A 578 21.21 29.24 -22.24
C ASP A 578 21.54 27.74 -22.30
N ARG A 579 20.53 26.89 -22.52
CA ARG A 579 20.64 25.43 -22.57
C ARG A 579 20.57 24.90 -23.99
N LEU A 580 19.59 25.40 -24.76
CA LEU A 580 19.33 25.07 -26.16
C LEU A 580 19.28 26.33 -27.01
N ARG A 581 20.31 26.56 -27.82
CA ARG A 581 20.37 27.71 -28.72
C ARG A 581 19.58 27.43 -30.00
N ARG A 582 18.53 28.21 -30.24
CA ARG A 582 17.80 28.35 -31.52
C ARG A 582 17.40 27.00 -32.15
N PRO A 583 16.48 26.24 -31.54
CA PRO A 583 15.96 25.04 -32.19
C PRO A 583 15.22 25.38 -33.48
N ALA A 584 15.25 24.48 -34.45
CA ALA A 584 14.49 24.64 -35.68
C ALA A 584 13.00 24.49 -35.37
N MET A 585 12.17 25.47 -35.76
CA MET A 585 10.72 25.40 -35.58
C MET A 585 10.00 25.50 -36.92
N ASP A 586 9.10 24.56 -37.21
CA ASP A 586 8.07 24.67 -38.25
C ASP A 586 6.70 24.70 -37.56
N TRP A 587 5.91 25.73 -37.84
CA TRP A 587 4.73 26.09 -37.04
C TRP A 587 3.54 26.40 -37.93
N ARG A 588 2.66 25.42 -38.10
CA ARG A 588 1.47 25.45 -38.95
C ARG A 588 0.27 24.77 -38.27
N PRO A 589 -0.14 25.19 -37.05
CA PRO A 589 -1.36 24.67 -36.44
C PRO A 589 -2.58 25.04 -37.29
N GLU A 590 -3.63 24.22 -37.24
CA GLU A 590 -4.90 24.51 -37.90
C GLU A 590 -5.61 25.69 -37.22
N ALA A 591 -5.61 25.71 -35.88
CA ALA A 591 -6.16 26.80 -35.09
C ALA A 591 -5.36 27.06 -33.81
N VAL A 592 -5.36 28.31 -33.35
CA VAL A 592 -4.77 28.73 -32.09
C VAL A 592 -5.78 29.59 -31.35
N VAL A 593 -6.23 29.14 -30.19
CA VAL A 593 -7.29 29.77 -29.38
C VAL A 593 -6.72 30.18 -28.04
N GLY A 594 -6.75 31.47 -27.72
CA GLY A 594 -6.31 32.00 -26.41
C GLY A 594 -4.81 31.90 -26.12
N CYS A 595 -4.00 31.25 -26.96
CA CYS A 595 -2.57 31.09 -26.70
C CYS A 595 -1.75 32.35 -27.07
N PRO A 596 -0.71 32.68 -26.30
CA PRO A 596 0.24 33.73 -26.65
C PRO A 596 0.91 33.51 -28.02
N ARG A 597 1.33 34.59 -28.69
CA ARG A 597 2.06 34.45 -29.96
C ARG A 597 3.41 33.75 -29.74
N VAL A 598 3.71 32.76 -30.57
CA VAL A 598 5.06 32.20 -30.67
C VAL A 598 5.97 33.27 -31.30
N PRO A 599 7.15 33.56 -30.71
CA PRO A 599 8.10 34.48 -31.31
C PRO A 599 8.44 34.03 -32.74
N ARG A 600 8.20 34.91 -33.72
CA ARG A 600 8.67 34.67 -35.10
C ARG A 600 10.21 34.75 -35.09
N ARG A 601 10.84 33.81 -35.81
CA ARG A 601 12.30 33.59 -35.91
C ARG A 601 13.13 34.87 -35.95
#